data_AF-A0A1I8MGM8-F1
#
_entry.id   AF-A0A1I8MGM8-F1
#
_cell.length_a   1.000
_cell.length_b   1.000
_cell.length_c   1.000
_cell.angle_alpha   90.00
_cell.angle_beta   90.00
_cell.angle_gamma   90.00
#
_symmetry.space_group_name_H-M   'P 1'
#
loop_
_entity.id
_entity.type
_entity.pdbx_description
1 polymer ?
#
loop_
_entity_poly.entity_id
_entity_poly.type
_entity_poly.pdbx_seq_one_letter_code
_entity_poly.pdbx_strand_id
1 'polypeptide(L)'
;MALREFSIIYKNHTKEEKSKENLKEISPRNDVDEKMELKRQKSQIDLLHTIEELISTEESYIGSLSNIVNGYIQQFREPEPKVPIPKDLKTLAHLIFNNIEDIYQFHKTYFYDALKASQHSPNDLAKQFLRCESQFHMYSKFCSKTNMSQQIVSRYKDYFNTIGSVLGRKNSIDSDLMHPTQRLIHYKMIMGRLVNDIHVMGCEGQVVDKAYEMIERIVKETDSFKAVDGICNYPGDITCQGKLIHSDFLNCKHDKKSLLYYVFIFKHIMLFTERRGKDIYNYKMQIPMNKLKLEKGNPFILTTAEPNSRLNIRCRGQTPEDHRIWLEKIQSELSLQAQLIAELENPSDSDFSEF
;
A
#
# COMPACT_ATOMS: atom_id res chain seq x y z
N MET A 1 -23.91 29.13 -9.35
CA MET A 1 -25.15 29.59 -8.66
C MET A 1 -25.39 28.79 -7.37
N ALA A 2 -25.19 27.46 -7.38
CA ALA A 2 -25.34 26.59 -6.21
C ALA A 2 -24.41 26.89 -5.01
N LEU A 3 -23.14 27.27 -5.20
CA LEU A 3 -22.24 27.63 -4.09
C LEU A 3 -22.72 28.83 -3.25
N ARG A 4 -23.55 29.73 -3.83
CA ARG A 4 -24.16 30.84 -3.08
C ARG A 4 -25.34 30.36 -2.23
N GLU A 5 -26.12 29.39 -2.72
CA GLU A 5 -27.23 28.80 -1.97
C GLU A 5 -26.72 28.00 -0.75
N PHE A 6 -25.59 27.29 -0.88
CA PHE A 6 -24.94 26.59 0.24
C PHE A 6 -24.40 27.54 1.33
N SER A 7 -23.85 28.70 0.96
CA SER A 7 -23.39 29.72 1.93
C SER A 7 -24.56 30.37 2.69
N ILE A 8 -25.73 30.49 2.06
CA ILE A 8 -26.93 31.06 2.66
C ILE A 8 -27.53 30.11 3.70
N ILE A 9 -27.58 28.80 3.42
CA ILE A 9 -28.03 27.78 4.39
C ILE A 9 -27.12 27.79 5.63
N TYR A 10 -25.80 27.88 5.44
CA TYR A 10 -24.82 27.90 6.54
C TYR A 10 -24.95 29.13 7.47
N LYS A 11 -25.24 30.32 6.90
CA LYS A 11 -25.46 31.56 7.69
C LYS A 11 -26.78 31.57 8.46
N ASN A 12 -27.78 30.84 7.97
CA ASN A 12 -29.08 30.73 8.64
C ASN A 12 -29.02 29.71 9.79
N HIS A 13 -28.32 28.59 9.63
CA HIS A 13 -28.14 27.59 10.69
C HIS A 13 -27.34 28.11 11.89
N THR A 14 -26.27 28.89 11.65
CA THR A 14 -25.47 29.52 12.73
C THR A 14 -26.23 30.60 13.51
N LYS A 15 -27.32 31.16 12.97
CA LYS A 15 -28.22 32.07 13.70
C LYS A 15 -29.25 31.31 14.55
N GLU A 16 -29.71 30.15 14.09
CA GLU A 16 -30.63 29.30 14.86
C GLU A 16 -29.92 28.63 16.07
N GLU A 17 -28.66 28.25 15.95
CA GLU A 17 -27.89 27.72 17.09
C GLU A 17 -27.70 28.75 18.21
N LYS A 18 -27.48 30.03 17.87
CA LYS A 18 -27.37 31.12 18.86
C LYS A 18 -28.69 31.49 19.55
N SER A 19 -29.83 31.13 18.97
CA SER A 19 -31.15 31.40 19.58
C SER A 19 -31.63 30.25 20.47
N LYS A 20 -31.07 29.04 20.32
CA LYS A 20 -31.38 27.87 21.16
C LYS A 20 -30.60 27.82 22.49
N GLU A 21 -29.60 28.67 22.70
CA GLU A 21 -28.86 28.75 23.97
C GLU A 21 -29.69 29.28 25.17
N ASN A 22 -30.91 29.79 24.96
CA ASN A 22 -31.66 30.51 26.00
C ASN A 22 -32.84 29.78 26.68
N LEU A 23 -33.03 28.47 26.50
CA LEU A 23 -33.96 27.70 27.35
C LEU A 23 -33.42 26.29 27.64
N LYS A 24 -32.88 26.08 28.85
CA LYS A 24 -32.50 24.75 29.37
C LYS A 24 -33.37 24.39 30.58
N GLU A 25 -34.20 23.37 30.43
CA GLU A 25 -34.61 22.45 31.51
C GLU A 25 -34.26 21.02 31.06
N ILE A 26 -33.42 20.34 31.83
CA ILE A 26 -32.66 19.15 31.41
C ILE A 26 -33.28 17.87 31.98
N SER A 27 -33.59 16.91 31.11
CA SER A 27 -33.87 15.51 31.43
C SER A 27 -32.73 14.62 30.92
N PRO A 28 -32.19 13.65 31.71
CA PRO A 28 -30.94 12.95 31.38
C PRO A 28 -31.00 12.01 30.15
N ARG A 29 -32.19 11.66 29.65
CA ARG A 29 -32.35 10.84 28.43
C ARG A 29 -32.07 11.63 27.15
N ASN A 30 -32.28 12.94 27.15
CA ASN A 30 -32.12 13.77 25.95
C ASN A 30 -30.65 14.06 25.63
N ASP A 31 -29.77 14.10 26.64
CA ASP A 31 -28.36 14.48 26.48
C ASP A 31 -27.53 13.47 25.64
N VAL A 32 -27.89 12.18 25.66
CA VAL A 32 -27.15 11.14 24.93
C VAL A 32 -27.56 11.12 23.45
N ASP A 33 -28.86 11.20 23.19
CA ASP A 33 -29.39 11.25 21.82
C ASP A 33 -29.00 12.55 21.11
N GLU A 34 -29.01 13.69 21.80
CA GLU A 34 -28.57 14.99 21.27
C GLU A 34 -27.07 14.98 20.93
N LYS A 35 -26.23 14.37 21.77
CA LYS A 35 -24.79 14.19 21.48
C LYS A 35 -24.54 13.28 20.28
N MET A 36 -25.31 12.21 20.12
CA MET A 36 -25.19 11.31 18.97
C MET A 36 -25.63 12.02 17.68
N GLU A 37 -26.70 12.79 17.72
CA GLU A 37 -27.19 13.55 16.57
C GLU A 37 -26.20 14.63 16.12
N LEU A 38 -25.62 15.38 17.07
CA LEU A 38 -24.55 16.33 16.77
C LEU A 38 -23.32 15.66 16.13
N LYS A 39 -22.98 14.45 16.59
CA LYS A 39 -21.87 13.66 16.03
C LYS A 39 -22.17 13.23 14.58
N ARG A 40 -23.41 12.83 14.28
CA ARG A 40 -23.83 12.47 12.91
C ARG A 40 -23.80 13.66 11.96
N GLN A 41 -24.30 14.81 12.41
CA GLN A 41 -24.27 16.05 11.62
C GLN A 41 -22.84 16.49 11.33
N LYS A 42 -21.95 16.39 12.33
CA LYS A 42 -20.52 16.62 12.13
C LYS A 42 -19.91 15.67 11.11
N SER A 43 -20.16 14.36 11.23
CA SER A 43 -19.65 13.37 10.26
C SER A 43 -20.18 13.61 8.85
N GLN A 44 -21.40 14.13 8.69
CA GLN A 44 -21.91 14.50 7.37
C GLN A 44 -21.10 15.65 6.73
N ILE A 45 -20.68 16.64 7.52
CA ILE A 45 -19.83 17.74 7.04
C ILE A 45 -18.42 17.22 6.74
N ASP A 46 -17.85 16.41 7.64
CA ASP A 46 -16.50 15.84 7.48
C ASP A 46 -16.43 14.92 6.24
N LEU A 47 -17.50 14.18 5.93
CA LEU A 47 -17.63 13.38 4.72
C LEU A 47 -17.52 14.25 3.45
N LEU A 48 -18.22 15.38 3.40
CA LEU A 48 -18.19 16.30 2.26
C LEU A 48 -16.79 16.90 2.08
N HIS A 49 -16.16 17.35 3.16
CA HIS A 49 -14.79 17.86 3.12
C HIS A 49 -13.79 16.79 2.67
N THR A 50 -13.97 15.54 3.10
CA THR A 50 -13.09 14.43 2.70
C THR A 50 -13.20 14.15 1.19
N ILE A 51 -14.40 14.22 0.61
CA ILE A 51 -14.60 14.07 -0.84
C ILE A 51 -13.99 15.26 -1.61
N GLU A 52 -14.21 16.49 -1.13
CA GLU A 52 -13.61 17.68 -1.74
C GLU A 52 -12.08 17.63 -1.68
N GLU A 53 -11.50 17.22 -0.55
CA GLU A 53 -10.07 16.99 -0.39
C GLU A 53 -9.55 15.97 -1.39
N LEU A 54 -10.25 14.84 -1.56
CA LEU A 54 -9.83 13.81 -2.51
C LEU A 54 -9.67 14.38 -3.93
N ILE A 55 -10.67 15.12 -4.41
CA ILE A 55 -10.71 15.66 -5.77
C ILE A 55 -9.69 16.78 -5.93
N SER A 56 -9.62 17.72 -4.99
CA SER A 56 -8.67 18.83 -5.01
C SER A 56 -7.21 18.33 -4.99
N THR A 57 -6.94 17.34 -4.14
CA THR A 57 -5.60 16.75 -4.05
C THR A 57 -5.29 15.82 -5.23
N GLU A 58 -6.29 15.28 -5.92
CA GLU A 58 -6.12 14.54 -7.18
C GLU A 58 -5.62 15.45 -8.30
N GLU A 59 -6.23 16.62 -8.45
CA GLU A 59 -5.78 17.62 -9.42
C GLU A 59 -4.35 18.06 -9.16
N SER A 60 -4.03 18.34 -7.89
CA SER A 60 -2.68 18.69 -7.45
C SER A 60 -1.69 17.56 -7.74
N TYR A 61 -2.08 16.30 -7.50
CA TYR A 61 -1.26 15.13 -7.78
C TYR A 61 -0.96 14.98 -9.28
N ILE A 62 -1.97 15.16 -10.15
CA ILE A 62 -1.78 15.16 -11.60
C ILE A 62 -0.84 16.28 -12.03
N GLY A 63 -0.95 17.46 -11.43
CA GLY A 63 -0.01 18.57 -11.63
C GLY A 63 1.43 18.18 -11.27
N SER A 64 1.63 17.54 -10.11
CA SER A 64 2.93 17.04 -9.68
C SER A 64 3.50 15.97 -10.62
N LEU A 65 2.68 15.03 -11.09
CA LEU A 65 3.11 14.03 -12.08
C LEU A 65 3.46 14.68 -13.42
N SER A 66 2.65 15.64 -13.86
CA SER A 66 2.90 16.43 -15.09
C SER A 66 4.25 17.13 -15.03
N ASN A 67 4.68 17.61 -13.84
CA ASN A 67 5.99 18.22 -13.68
C ASN A 67 7.14 17.27 -13.98
N ILE A 68 6.96 15.97 -13.68
CA ILE A 68 7.92 14.91 -13.98
C ILE A 68 7.87 14.54 -15.46
N VAL A 69 6.67 14.23 -15.98
CA VAL A 69 6.49 13.75 -17.34
C VAL A 69 6.77 14.83 -18.39
N ASN A 70 6.08 15.96 -18.30
CA ASN A 70 6.21 17.05 -19.27
C ASN A 70 7.38 17.99 -18.95
N GLY A 71 8.05 17.80 -17.80
CA GLY A 71 9.26 18.52 -17.44
C GLY A 71 10.50 17.65 -17.63
N TYR A 72 10.83 16.85 -16.62
CA TYR A 72 12.07 16.08 -16.59
C TYR A 72 12.14 15.04 -17.72
N ILE A 73 11.13 14.17 -17.91
CA ILE A 73 11.16 13.11 -18.93
C ILE A 73 11.22 13.72 -20.34
N GLN A 74 10.50 14.81 -20.58
CA GLN A 74 10.52 15.50 -21.87
C GLN A 74 11.94 15.92 -22.29
N GLN A 75 12.78 16.32 -21.33
CA GLN A 75 14.18 16.66 -21.63
C GLN A 75 14.97 15.44 -22.16
N PHE A 76 14.66 14.22 -21.71
CA PHE A 76 15.32 13.01 -22.23
C PHE A 76 14.89 12.64 -23.66
N ARG A 77 13.79 13.22 -24.15
CA ARG A 77 13.21 12.98 -25.49
C ARG A 77 13.61 14.04 -26.50
N GLU A 78 13.90 15.26 -26.05
CA GLU A 78 14.30 16.35 -26.92
C GLU A 78 15.60 16.03 -27.66
N PRO A 79 15.68 16.24 -28.99
CA PRO A 79 16.92 16.09 -29.75
C PRO A 79 18.03 17.01 -29.22
N GLU A 80 17.63 18.22 -28.80
CA GLU A 80 18.49 19.24 -28.19
C GLU A 80 17.91 19.64 -26.83
N PRO A 81 18.23 18.91 -25.75
CA PRO A 81 17.71 19.22 -24.42
C PRO A 81 18.30 20.51 -23.89
N LYS A 82 17.54 21.23 -23.03
CA LYS A 82 17.99 22.49 -22.42
C LYS A 82 19.28 22.35 -21.60
N VAL A 83 19.51 21.15 -21.05
CA VAL A 83 20.73 20.79 -20.33
C VAL A 83 21.28 19.50 -20.94
N PRO A 84 22.54 19.47 -21.40
CA PRO A 84 23.16 18.27 -21.95
C PRO A 84 23.08 17.10 -20.98
N ILE A 85 22.55 15.96 -21.46
CA ILE A 85 22.36 14.76 -20.64
C ILE A 85 23.65 13.95 -20.64
N PRO A 86 24.21 13.58 -19.48
CA PRO A 86 25.31 12.63 -19.40
C PRO A 86 24.97 11.32 -20.12
N LYS A 87 25.88 10.80 -20.94
CA LYS A 87 25.64 9.60 -21.78
C LYS A 87 25.16 8.41 -20.95
N ASP A 88 25.83 8.16 -19.82
CA ASP A 88 25.50 7.07 -18.89
C ASP A 88 24.09 7.26 -18.31
N LEU A 89 23.74 8.49 -17.89
CA LEU A 89 22.42 8.82 -17.35
C LEU A 89 21.29 8.59 -18.37
N LYS A 90 21.53 8.87 -19.66
CA LYS A 90 20.53 8.67 -20.72
C LYS A 90 20.06 7.21 -20.80
N THR A 91 20.97 6.26 -20.61
CA THR A 91 20.62 4.83 -20.61
C THR A 91 19.88 4.39 -19.34
N LEU A 92 20.06 5.12 -18.23
CA LEU A 92 19.47 4.81 -16.92
C LEU A 92 18.09 5.46 -16.69
N ALA A 93 17.63 6.34 -17.58
CA ALA A 93 16.37 7.09 -17.41
C ALA A 93 15.16 6.18 -17.12
N HIS A 94 15.08 5.01 -17.77
CA HIS A 94 14.00 4.05 -17.56
C HIS A 94 13.97 3.45 -16.13
N LEU A 95 15.10 3.41 -15.42
CA LEU A 95 15.18 2.98 -14.02
C LEU A 95 14.76 4.08 -13.05
N ILE A 96 14.94 5.34 -13.44
CA ILE A 96 14.57 6.51 -12.63
C ILE A 96 13.06 6.72 -12.66
N PHE A 97 12.51 6.81 -13.88
CA PHE A 97 11.11 7.18 -14.11
C PHE A 97 10.16 5.97 -14.12
N ASN A 98 10.68 4.77 -14.38
CA ASN A 98 9.93 3.51 -14.36
C ASN A 98 8.61 3.64 -15.16
N ASN A 99 7.46 3.33 -14.55
CA ASN A 99 6.13 3.43 -15.14
C ASN A 99 5.35 4.68 -14.69
N ILE A 100 6.03 5.79 -14.33
CA ILE A 100 5.34 7.00 -13.84
C ILE A 100 4.44 7.65 -14.90
N GLU A 101 4.75 7.45 -16.19
CA GLU A 101 3.92 7.94 -17.28
C GLU A 101 2.59 7.19 -17.37
N ASP A 102 2.60 5.87 -17.14
CA ASP A 102 1.37 5.07 -17.08
C ASP A 102 0.47 5.55 -15.95
N ILE A 103 1.07 5.83 -14.78
CA ILE A 103 0.38 6.45 -13.63
C ILE A 103 -0.21 7.79 -14.06
N TYR A 104 0.61 8.69 -14.59
CA TYR A 104 0.16 10.01 -15.01
C TYR A 104 -1.01 9.96 -15.99
N GLN A 105 -0.93 9.10 -17.01
CA GLN A 105 -2.01 8.96 -18.00
C GLN A 105 -3.28 8.44 -17.36
N PHE A 106 -3.23 7.35 -16.59
CA PHE A 106 -4.41 6.82 -15.89
C PHE A 106 -5.12 7.89 -15.05
N HIS A 107 -4.38 8.63 -14.24
CA HIS A 107 -4.95 9.64 -13.36
C HIS A 107 -5.55 10.81 -14.17
N LYS A 108 -4.81 11.29 -15.17
CA LYS A 108 -5.21 12.44 -15.99
C LYS A 108 -6.38 12.17 -16.92
N THR A 109 -6.40 11.02 -17.60
CA THR A 109 -7.34 10.77 -18.70
C THR A 109 -8.62 10.07 -18.24
N TYR A 110 -8.63 9.51 -17.04
CA TYR A 110 -9.76 8.72 -16.56
C TYR A 110 -10.09 9.00 -15.09
N PHE A 111 -9.15 8.74 -14.17
CA PHE A 111 -9.51 8.62 -12.75
C PHE A 111 -10.04 9.93 -12.16
N TYR A 112 -9.42 11.06 -12.48
CA TYR A 112 -9.86 12.37 -12.00
C TYR A 112 -11.27 12.74 -12.44
N ASP A 113 -11.59 12.56 -13.73
CA ASP A 113 -12.92 12.85 -14.25
C ASP A 113 -13.98 11.90 -13.67
N ALA A 114 -13.62 10.63 -13.47
CA ALA A 114 -14.48 9.65 -12.80
C ALA A 114 -14.77 10.03 -11.34
N LEU A 115 -13.77 10.54 -10.60
CA LEU A 115 -13.95 11.03 -9.24
C LEU A 115 -14.85 12.28 -9.21
N LYS A 116 -14.62 13.25 -10.09
CA LYS A 116 -15.46 14.43 -10.23
C LYS A 116 -16.91 14.09 -10.53
N ALA A 117 -17.14 13.18 -11.48
CA ALA A 117 -18.50 12.74 -11.83
C ALA A 117 -19.21 12.03 -10.66
N SER A 118 -18.44 11.43 -9.74
CA SER A 118 -18.97 10.67 -8.61
C SER A 118 -18.97 11.44 -7.28
N GLN A 119 -18.63 12.74 -7.28
CA GLN A 119 -18.40 13.53 -6.07
C GLN A 119 -19.62 13.70 -5.15
N HIS A 120 -20.83 13.46 -5.67
CA HIS A 120 -22.08 13.63 -4.91
C HIS A 120 -22.48 12.38 -4.13
N SER A 121 -21.74 11.27 -4.26
CA SER A 121 -22.08 9.98 -3.68
C SER A 121 -20.82 9.23 -3.27
N PRO A 122 -20.57 8.99 -1.95
CA PRO A 122 -19.41 8.23 -1.50
C PRO A 122 -19.41 6.79 -2.05
N ASN A 123 -20.60 6.22 -2.28
CA ASN A 123 -20.74 4.89 -2.87
C ASN A 123 -20.30 4.87 -4.34
N ASP A 124 -20.66 5.88 -5.14
CA ASP A 124 -20.25 5.91 -6.54
C ASP A 124 -18.76 6.22 -6.69
N LEU A 125 -18.22 7.06 -5.80
CA LEU A 125 -16.79 7.29 -5.67
C LEU A 125 -16.05 5.99 -5.33
N ALA A 126 -16.52 5.22 -4.34
CA ALA A 126 -15.95 3.92 -4.00
C ALA A 126 -16.02 2.90 -5.16
N LYS A 127 -17.11 2.90 -5.95
CA LYS A 127 -17.20 2.08 -7.16
C LYS A 127 -16.11 2.44 -8.19
N GLN A 128 -15.72 3.71 -8.30
CA GLN A 128 -14.63 4.08 -9.22
C GLN A 128 -13.30 3.47 -8.78
N PHE A 129 -13.02 3.44 -7.47
CA PHE A 129 -11.83 2.76 -6.95
C PHE A 129 -11.87 1.26 -7.29
N LEU A 130 -12.97 0.58 -6.96
CA LEU A 130 -13.14 -0.86 -7.25
C LEU A 130 -12.97 -1.18 -8.74
N ARG A 131 -13.54 -0.36 -9.63
CA ARG A 131 -13.37 -0.52 -11.09
C ARG A 131 -11.92 -0.35 -11.54
N CYS A 132 -11.12 0.40 -10.80
CA CYS A 132 -9.73 0.71 -11.13
C CYS A 132 -8.71 -0.16 -10.39
N GLU A 133 -9.14 -1.24 -9.72
CA GLU A 133 -8.24 -2.10 -8.94
C GLU A 133 -7.02 -2.55 -9.76
N SER A 134 -7.24 -3.01 -10.99
CA SER A 134 -6.16 -3.46 -11.88
C SER A 134 -5.12 -2.37 -12.18
N GLN A 135 -5.58 -1.11 -12.28
CA GLN A 135 -4.74 0.05 -12.52
C GLN A 135 -3.93 0.37 -11.26
N PHE A 136 -4.51 0.28 -10.06
CA PHE A 136 -3.77 0.54 -8.82
C PHE A 136 -2.59 -0.41 -8.60
N HIS A 137 -2.57 -1.62 -9.16
CA HIS A 137 -1.39 -2.50 -9.12
C HIS A 137 -0.15 -1.92 -9.82
N MET A 138 -0.31 -0.92 -10.69
CA MET A 138 0.85 -0.23 -11.30
C MET A 138 1.72 0.49 -10.26
N TYR A 139 1.14 0.86 -9.11
CA TYR A 139 1.90 1.46 -8.00
C TYR A 139 2.91 0.48 -7.41
N SER A 140 2.60 -0.82 -7.35
CA SER A 140 3.54 -1.84 -6.88
C SER A 140 4.79 -1.92 -7.76
N LYS A 141 4.61 -1.90 -9.08
CA LYS A 141 5.71 -1.85 -10.06
C LYS A 141 6.55 -0.58 -9.89
N PHE A 142 5.92 0.58 -9.71
CA PHE A 142 6.63 1.84 -9.51
C PHE A 142 7.50 1.81 -8.25
N CYS A 143 6.85 1.42 -7.15
CA CYS A 143 7.38 1.38 -5.80
C CYS A 143 8.55 0.42 -5.61
N SER A 144 8.53 -0.75 -6.26
CA SER A 144 9.61 -1.74 -6.15
C SER A 144 10.98 -1.15 -6.52
N LYS A 145 11.05 -0.27 -7.51
CA LYS A 145 12.32 0.31 -8.01
C LYS A 145 12.70 1.64 -7.38
N THR A 146 11.97 2.11 -6.36
CA THR A 146 12.20 3.45 -5.78
C THR A 146 13.62 3.60 -5.22
N ASN A 147 14.17 2.57 -4.57
CA ASN A 147 15.53 2.63 -4.02
C ASN A 147 16.60 2.83 -5.11
N MET A 148 16.52 2.08 -6.20
CA MET A 148 17.43 2.23 -7.34
C MET A 148 17.30 3.61 -7.98
N SER A 149 16.06 4.07 -8.20
CA SER A 149 15.77 5.41 -8.72
C SER A 149 16.42 6.50 -7.86
N GLN A 150 16.27 6.43 -6.53
CA GLN A 150 16.88 7.37 -5.58
C GLN A 150 18.41 7.34 -5.63
N GLN A 151 19.03 6.17 -5.73
CA GLN A 151 20.49 6.06 -5.84
C GLN A 151 21.02 6.72 -7.11
N ILE A 152 20.34 6.50 -8.25
CA ILE A 152 20.73 7.11 -9.53
C ILE A 152 20.54 8.63 -9.46
N VAL A 153 19.39 9.12 -8.97
CA VAL A 153 19.14 10.56 -8.80
C VAL A 153 20.20 11.20 -7.90
N SER A 154 20.57 10.55 -6.80
CA SER A 154 21.62 11.03 -5.90
C SER A 154 22.99 11.11 -6.59
N ARG A 155 23.34 10.11 -7.40
CA ARG A 155 24.59 10.10 -8.18
C ARG A 155 24.66 11.23 -9.21
N TYR A 156 23.53 11.62 -9.78
CA TYR A 156 23.43 12.68 -10.80
C TYR A 156 22.77 13.96 -10.26
N LYS A 157 22.92 14.23 -8.95
CA LYS A 157 22.25 15.33 -8.25
C LYS A 157 22.48 16.70 -8.91
N ASP A 158 23.71 16.99 -9.34
CA ASP A 158 24.05 18.29 -9.94
C ASP A 158 23.32 18.53 -11.28
N TYR A 159 23.24 17.48 -12.11
CA TYR A 159 22.46 17.52 -13.35
C TYR A 159 20.98 17.79 -13.05
N PHE A 160 20.39 17.04 -12.11
CA PHE A 160 18.98 17.18 -11.76
C PHE A 160 18.65 18.54 -11.12
N ASN A 161 19.56 19.10 -10.33
CA ASN A 161 19.42 20.46 -9.78
C ASN A 161 19.46 21.52 -10.87
N THR A 162 20.36 21.37 -11.85
CA THR A 162 20.50 22.32 -12.96
C THR A 162 19.24 22.29 -13.83
N ILE A 163 18.78 21.11 -14.24
CA ILE A 163 17.55 21.02 -15.04
C ILE A 163 16.32 21.45 -14.25
N GLY A 164 16.24 21.15 -12.95
CA GLY A 164 15.18 21.65 -12.07
C GLY A 164 15.13 23.18 -12.04
N SER A 165 16.29 23.84 -11.94
CA SER A 165 16.41 25.31 -11.99
C SER A 165 15.96 25.87 -13.34
N VAL A 166 16.40 25.28 -14.45
CA VAL A 166 16.01 25.67 -15.82
C VAL A 166 14.50 25.53 -16.05
N LEU A 167 13.87 24.53 -15.43
CA LEU A 167 12.44 24.28 -15.50
C LEU A 167 11.64 25.09 -14.45
N GLY A 168 12.29 25.93 -13.63
CA GLY A 168 11.65 26.71 -12.58
C GLY A 168 11.03 25.86 -11.46
N ARG A 169 11.58 24.67 -11.20
CA ARG A 169 11.07 23.73 -10.20
C ARG A 169 11.46 24.19 -8.79
N LYS A 170 10.47 24.23 -7.90
CA LYS A 170 10.68 24.54 -6.47
C LYS A 170 11.16 23.32 -5.68
N ASN A 171 10.66 22.14 -6.03
CA ASN A 171 11.00 20.88 -5.39
C ASN A 171 12.10 20.17 -6.17
N SER A 172 12.91 19.39 -5.44
CA SER A 172 13.89 18.51 -6.05
C SER A 172 13.20 17.28 -6.66
N ILE A 173 13.83 16.71 -7.69
CA ILE A 173 13.26 15.54 -8.39
C ILE A 173 13.07 14.33 -7.48
N ASP A 174 13.93 14.14 -6.46
CA ASP A 174 13.78 13.05 -5.49
C ASP A 174 12.50 13.20 -4.66
N SER A 175 12.15 14.42 -4.27
CA SER A 175 10.87 14.70 -3.61
C SER A 175 9.71 14.45 -4.57
N ASP A 176 9.83 14.88 -5.83
CA ASP A 176 8.77 14.71 -6.81
C ASP A 176 8.49 13.22 -7.12
N LEU A 177 9.53 12.38 -7.17
CA LEU A 177 9.42 10.94 -7.40
C LEU A 177 8.79 10.18 -6.22
N MET A 178 8.66 10.80 -5.04
CA MET A 178 7.95 10.21 -3.91
C MET A 178 6.43 10.34 -4.00
N HIS A 179 5.92 11.28 -4.82
CA HIS A 179 4.49 11.57 -4.90
C HIS A 179 3.62 10.33 -5.18
N PRO A 180 3.97 9.38 -6.09
CA PRO A 180 3.14 8.19 -6.28
C PRO A 180 3.06 7.30 -5.04
N THR A 181 4.18 7.08 -4.34
CA THR A 181 4.17 6.29 -3.10
C THR A 181 3.29 6.97 -2.05
N GLN A 182 3.41 8.29 -1.89
CA GLN A 182 2.62 9.07 -0.94
C GLN A 182 1.13 9.07 -1.30
N ARG A 183 0.80 9.16 -2.59
CA ARG A 183 -0.58 9.19 -3.06
C ARG A 183 -1.33 7.90 -2.74
N LEU A 184 -0.69 6.75 -2.91
CA LEU A 184 -1.30 5.46 -2.55
C LEU A 184 -1.65 5.39 -1.06
N ILE A 185 -0.77 5.88 -0.19
CA ILE A 185 -1.02 5.97 1.26
C ILE A 185 -2.16 6.97 1.55
N HIS A 186 -2.18 8.10 0.83
CA HIS A 186 -3.22 9.11 1.00
C HIS A 186 -4.60 8.58 0.61
N TYR A 187 -4.72 7.78 -0.46
CA TYR A 187 -5.99 7.11 -0.78
C TYR A 187 -6.46 6.20 0.35
N LYS A 188 -5.56 5.41 0.96
CA LYS A 188 -5.90 4.58 2.13
C LYS A 188 -6.46 5.46 3.27
N MET A 189 -5.80 6.57 3.58
CA MET A 189 -6.23 7.49 4.65
C MET A 189 -7.58 8.14 4.36
N ILE A 190 -7.81 8.62 3.13
CA ILE A 190 -9.09 9.20 2.70
C ILE A 190 -10.20 8.15 2.79
N MET A 191 -9.99 6.95 2.23
CA MET A 191 -10.98 5.89 2.27
C MET A 191 -11.33 5.47 3.70
N GLY A 192 -10.33 5.36 4.58
CA GLY A 192 -10.57 5.05 5.99
C GLY A 192 -11.41 6.12 6.70
N ARG A 193 -11.22 7.41 6.35
CA ARG A 193 -12.08 8.50 6.87
C ARG A 193 -13.52 8.38 6.34
N LEU A 194 -13.69 8.13 5.04
CA LEU A 194 -15.02 7.94 4.45
C LEU A 194 -15.78 6.78 5.12
N VAL A 195 -15.11 5.64 5.34
CA VAL A 195 -15.65 4.49 6.08
C VAL A 195 -16.13 4.91 7.47
N ASN A 196 -15.25 5.57 8.23
CA ASN A 196 -15.55 6.02 9.58
C ASN A 196 -16.77 6.95 9.62
N ASP A 197 -16.82 7.95 8.74
CA ASP A 197 -17.90 8.95 8.73
C ASP A 197 -19.25 8.31 8.37
N ILE A 198 -19.26 7.39 7.39
CA ILE A 198 -20.47 6.64 7.00
C ILE A 198 -20.99 5.77 8.14
N HIS A 199 -20.09 5.05 8.83
CA HIS A 199 -20.48 4.21 9.97
C HIS A 199 -20.98 5.04 11.15
N VAL A 200 -20.36 6.19 11.45
CA VAL A 200 -20.83 7.11 12.50
C VAL A 200 -22.22 7.65 12.19
N MET A 201 -22.52 7.92 10.93
CA MET A 201 -23.85 8.32 10.46
C MET A 201 -24.90 7.20 10.54
N GLY A 202 -24.48 5.94 10.74
CA GLY A 202 -25.37 4.78 10.75
C GLY A 202 -25.85 4.38 9.36
N CYS A 203 -25.14 4.81 8.31
CA CYS A 203 -25.46 4.47 6.92
C CYS A 203 -24.80 3.16 6.50
N GLU A 204 -25.39 2.45 5.53
CA GLU A 204 -24.77 1.27 4.95
C GLU A 204 -23.58 1.65 4.06
N GLY A 205 -22.38 1.20 4.44
CA GLY A 205 -21.10 1.56 3.82
C GLY A 205 -20.40 0.44 3.06
N GLN A 206 -21.04 -0.72 2.81
CA GLN A 206 -20.37 -1.94 2.34
C GLN A 206 -19.51 -1.76 1.08
N VAL A 207 -19.92 -0.88 0.16
CA VAL A 207 -19.15 -0.60 -1.06
C VAL A 207 -17.87 0.19 -0.74
N VAL A 208 -17.96 1.15 0.18
CA VAL A 208 -16.82 1.94 0.65
C VAL A 208 -15.88 1.08 1.49
N ASP A 209 -16.42 0.20 2.32
CA ASP A 209 -15.65 -0.80 3.09
C ASP A 209 -14.81 -1.67 2.15
N LYS A 210 -15.42 -2.23 1.10
CA LYS A 210 -14.71 -3.01 0.08
C LYS A 210 -13.63 -2.21 -0.65
N ALA A 211 -13.90 -0.95 -0.97
CA ALA A 211 -12.91 -0.08 -1.63
C ALA A 211 -11.72 0.22 -0.70
N TYR A 212 -11.97 0.46 0.58
CA TYR A 212 -10.93 0.63 1.59
C TYR A 212 -10.08 -0.64 1.75
N GLU A 213 -10.71 -1.81 1.88
CA GLU A 213 -10.03 -3.11 1.96
C GLU A 213 -9.15 -3.37 0.73
N MET A 214 -9.65 -3.06 -0.47
CA MET A 214 -8.90 -3.20 -1.72
C MET A 214 -7.65 -2.29 -1.73
N ILE A 215 -7.79 -1.00 -1.39
CA ILE A 215 -6.64 -0.08 -1.35
C ILE A 215 -5.66 -0.47 -0.25
N GLU A 216 -6.15 -0.87 0.94
CA GLU A 216 -5.27 -1.34 2.00
C GLU A 216 -4.47 -2.58 1.55
N ARG A 217 -5.11 -3.51 0.85
CA ARG A 217 -4.43 -4.69 0.30
C ARG A 217 -3.35 -4.28 -0.70
N ILE A 218 -3.63 -3.35 -1.62
CA ILE A 218 -2.63 -2.88 -2.60
C ILE A 218 -1.45 -2.17 -1.92
N VAL A 219 -1.69 -1.40 -0.85
CA VAL A 219 -0.61 -0.82 -0.03
C VAL A 219 0.27 -1.92 0.57
N LYS A 220 -0.35 -2.92 1.22
CA LYS A 220 0.36 -4.05 1.83
C LYS A 220 1.16 -4.87 0.82
N GLU A 221 0.56 -5.16 -0.34
CA GLU A 221 1.23 -5.85 -1.45
C GLU A 221 2.41 -5.03 -1.98
N THR A 222 2.24 -3.72 -2.14
CA THR A 222 3.31 -2.81 -2.58
C THR A 222 4.50 -2.78 -1.61
N ASP A 223 4.23 -2.70 -0.31
CA ASP A 223 5.28 -2.76 0.72
C ASP A 223 6.00 -4.12 0.70
N SER A 224 5.24 -5.19 0.46
CA SER A 224 5.79 -6.54 0.32
C SER A 224 6.72 -6.66 -0.89
N PHE A 225 6.32 -6.12 -2.05
CA PHE A 225 7.18 -6.11 -3.24
C PHE A 225 8.47 -5.29 -3.03
N LYS A 226 8.37 -4.13 -2.36
CA LYS A 226 9.56 -3.35 -1.96
C LYS A 226 10.48 -4.16 -1.06
N ALA A 227 9.92 -4.88 -0.08
CA ALA A 227 10.70 -5.68 0.83
C ALA A 227 11.43 -6.83 0.12
N VAL A 228 10.76 -7.49 -0.84
CA VAL A 228 11.36 -8.56 -1.66
C VAL A 228 12.48 -8.03 -2.55
N ASP A 229 12.29 -6.88 -3.21
CA ASP A 229 13.35 -6.25 -4.04
C ASP A 229 14.59 -5.88 -3.21
N GLY A 230 14.38 -5.56 -1.93
CA GLY A 230 15.45 -5.28 -0.96
C GLY A 230 16.27 -6.48 -0.50
N ILE A 231 15.92 -7.71 -0.89
CA ILE A 231 16.65 -8.92 -0.48
C ILE A 231 18.01 -8.97 -1.18
N CYS A 232 19.09 -9.05 -0.41
CA CYS A 232 20.45 -9.12 -0.92
C CYS A 232 21.21 -10.35 -0.38
N ASN A 233 22.24 -10.77 -1.12
CA ASN A 233 23.09 -11.92 -0.82
C ASN A 233 22.37 -13.28 -0.73
N TYR A 234 21.17 -13.38 -1.32
CA TYR A 234 20.50 -14.66 -1.51
C TYR A 234 21.21 -15.43 -2.64
N PRO A 235 21.63 -16.70 -2.43
CA PRO A 235 22.44 -17.43 -3.40
C PRO A 235 21.67 -17.94 -4.63
N GLY A 236 20.34 -17.77 -4.68
CA GLY A 236 19.49 -18.23 -5.79
C GLY A 236 18.66 -17.11 -6.39
N ASP A 237 17.72 -17.48 -7.25
CA ASP A 237 16.71 -16.56 -7.77
C ASP A 237 15.47 -16.56 -6.87
N ILE A 238 15.19 -15.42 -6.25
CA ILE A 238 14.04 -15.24 -5.36
C ILE A 238 12.71 -15.33 -6.13
N THR A 239 12.71 -14.98 -7.41
CA THR A 239 11.51 -15.01 -8.26
C THR A 239 11.04 -16.44 -8.53
N CYS A 240 11.94 -17.43 -8.42
CA CYS A 240 11.62 -18.85 -8.54
C CYS A 240 11.03 -19.47 -7.26
N GLN A 241 10.92 -18.74 -6.15
CA GLN A 241 10.46 -19.28 -4.86
C GLN A 241 8.93 -19.25 -4.68
N GLY A 242 8.21 -18.87 -5.74
CA GLY A 242 6.76 -18.76 -5.77
C GLY A 242 6.26 -17.46 -5.13
N LYS A 243 4.93 -17.36 -4.97
CA LYS A 243 4.29 -16.16 -4.40
C LYS A 243 4.72 -15.93 -2.94
N LEU A 244 4.97 -14.67 -2.58
CA LEU A 244 5.13 -14.27 -1.18
C LEU A 244 3.78 -14.40 -0.44
N ILE A 245 3.79 -15.12 0.67
CA ILE A 245 2.63 -15.40 1.51
C ILE A 245 2.54 -14.41 2.68
N HIS A 246 3.69 -14.12 3.31
CA HIS A 246 3.78 -13.20 4.43
C HIS A 246 5.22 -12.73 4.63
N SER A 247 5.41 -11.52 5.15
CA SER A 247 6.72 -11.04 5.58
C SER A 247 6.61 -10.03 6.71
N ASP A 248 7.35 -10.25 7.79
CA ASP A 248 7.44 -9.32 8.91
C ASP A 248 8.64 -9.68 9.82
N PHE A 249 8.84 -8.92 10.88
CA PHE A 249 9.79 -9.23 11.93
C PHE A 249 9.31 -10.38 12.83
N LEU A 250 10.23 -11.30 13.12
CA LEU A 250 10.00 -12.46 13.96
C LEU A 250 11.16 -12.64 14.96
N ASN A 251 10.82 -12.73 16.25
CA ASN A 251 11.81 -13.01 17.29
C ASN A 251 12.19 -14.47 17.23
N CYS A 252 13.43 -14.78 16.87
CA CYS A 252 13.92 -16.14 16.70
C CYS A 252 15.07 -16.43 17.67
N LYS A 253 15.03 -17.59 18.32
CA LYS A 253 16.11 -18.10 19.16
C LYS A 253 16.70 -19.35 18.53
N HIS A 254 17.99 -19.29 18.21
CA HIS A 254 18.79 -20.39 17.66
C HIS A 254 20.16 -20.41 18.35
N ASP A 255 20.66 -21.57 18.76
CA ASP A 255 21.97 -21.74 19.42
C ASP A 255 22.27 -20.73 20.54
N LYS A 256 21.31 -20.57 21.47
CA LYS A 256 21.34 -19.62 22.60
C LYS A 256 21.31 -18.13 22.23
N LYS A 257 21.41 -17.76 20.95
CA LYS A 257 21.28 -16.38 20.49
C LYS A 257 19.81 -16.05 20.17
N SER A 258 19.33 -14.93 20.69
CA SER A 258 18.02 -14.37 20.33
C SER A 258 18.25 -13.24 19.34
N LEU A 259 17.66 -13.34 18.15
CA LEU A 259 17.80 -12.37 17.08
C LEU A 259 16.42 -12.01 16.52
N LEU A 260 16.25 -10.74 16.18
CA LEU A 260 15.08 -10.26 15.46
C LEU A 260 15.39 -10.35 13.96
N TYR A 261 14.81 -11.35 13.29
CA TYR A 261 14.92 -11.46 11.83
C TYR A 261 13.73 -10.78 11.18
N TYR A 262 13.94 -10.22 9.98
CA TYR A 262 12.85 -9.99 9.06
C TYR A 262 12.71 -11.24 8.19
N VAL A 263 11.56 -11.89 8.27
CA VAL A 263 11.34 -13.22 7.70
C VAL A 263 10.36 -13.11 6.54
N PHE A 264 10.66 -13.79 5.44
CA PHE A 264 9.79 -13.89 4.27
C PHE A 264 9.32 -15.33 4.13
N ILE A 265 8.01 -15.54 4.02
CA ILE A 265 7.41 -16.83 3.67
C ILE A 265 7.01 -16.75 2.20
N PHE A 266 7.66 -17.55 1.37
CA PHE A 266 7.22 -17.83 0.01
C PHE A 266 6.65 -19.25 -0.08
N LYS A 267 5.94 -19.55 -1.17
CA LYS A 267 5.39 -20.88 -1.46
C LYS A 267 6.44 -22.00 -1.28
N HIS A 268 7.66 -21.80 -1.74
CA HIS A 268 8.68 -22.84 -1.74
C HIS A 268 9.71 -22.72 -0.61
N ILE A 269 9.80 -21.57 0.06
CA ILE A 269 10.87 -21.32 1.03
C ILE A 269 10.45 -20.33 2.13
N MET A 270 10.94 -20.56 3.34
CA MET A 270 10.94 -19.59 4.42
C MET A 270 12.35 -18.99 4.56
N LEU A 271 12.50 -17.69 4.33
CA LEU A 271 13.76 -16.97 4.29
C LEU A 271 13.93 -16.08 5.52
N PHE A 272 15.08 -16.16 6.18
CA PHE A 272 15.42 -15.32 7.33
C PHE A 272 16.50 -14.33 6.94
N THR A 273 16.23 -13.05 7.19
CA THR A 273 17.11 -11.95 6.80
C THR A 273 17.39 -11.00 7.96
N GLU A 274 18.55 -10.37 7.94
CA GLU A 274 18.90 -9.28 8.84
C GLU A 274 18.66 -7.96 8.10
N ARG A 275 17.79 -7.10 8.65
CA ARG A 275 17.52 -5.78 8.04
C ARG A 275 18.72 -4.86 8.22
N ARG A 276 19.30 -4.37 7.12
CA ARG A 276 20.48 -3.49 7.06
C ARG A 276 20.07 -2.12 6.52
N GLY A 277 19.36 -1.33 7.31
CA GLY A 277 18.84 -0.02 6.92
C GLY A 277 17.41 -0.06 6.39
N LYS A 278 17.01 0.96 5.63
CA LYS A 278 15.66 1.05 5.08
C LYS A 278 15.54 0.11 3.87
N ASP A 279 14.64 -0.86 4.01
CA ASP A 279 14.21 -1.78 2.96
C ASP A 279 15.36 -2.55 2.28
N ILE A 280 16.40 -2.88 3.05
CA ILE A 280 17.52 -3.75 2.65
C ILE A 280 17.57 -4.93 3.62
N TYR A 281 17.55 -6.13 3.08
CA TYR A 281 17.37 -7.38 3.82
C TYR A 281 18.46 -8.37 3.45
N ASN A 282 19.49 -8.46 4.31
CA ASN A 282 20.62 -9.34 4.07
C ASN A 282 20.27 -10.78 4.44
N TYR A 283 20.29 -11.68 3.46
CA TYR A 283 20.10 -13.12 3.65
C TYR A 283 20.99 -13.70 4.77
N LYS A 284 20.42 -14.59 5.60
CA LYS A 284 21.14 -15.31 6.66
C LYS A 284 20.94 -16.81 6.61
N MET A 285 19.69 -17.26 6.51
CA MET A 285 19.35 -18.67 6.50
C MET A 285 18.00 -18.89 5.81
N GLN A 286 17.71 -20.15 5.48
CA GLN A 286 16.48 -20.55 4.83
C GLN A 286 16.02 -21.92 5.32
N ILE A 287 14.73 -22.18 5.22
CA ILE A 287 14.15 -23.52 5.37
C ILE A 287 13.24 -23.75 4.16
N PRO A 288 13.54 -24.73 3.29
CA PRO A 288 12.63 -25.13 2.22
C PRO A 288 11.28 -25.54 2.80
N MET A 289 10.19 -25.08 2.20
CA MET A 289 8.84 -25.29 2.76
C MET A 289 8.49 -26.78 2.85
N ASN A 290 8.88 -27.56 1.85
CA ASN A 290 8.71 -29.02 1.81
C ASN A 290 9.52 -29.79 2.88
N LYS A 291 10.45 -29.11 3.57
CA LYS A 291 11.25 -29.67 4.67
C LYS A 291 10.88 -29.06 6.01
N LEU A 292 10.02 -28.05 6.04
CA LEU A 292 9.66 -27.32 7.25
C LEU A 292 8.70 -28.15 8.11
N LYS A 293 9.01 -28.26 9.39
CA LYS A 293 8.11 -28.82 10.41
C LYS A 293 7.79 -27.75 11.44
N LEU A 294 6.50 -27.64 11.79
CA LEU A 294 5.98 -26.68 12.74
C LEU A 294 5.45 -27.39 13.99
N GLU A 295 6.03 -27.07 15.14
CA GLU A 295 5.45 -27.40 16.45
C GLU A 295 4.77 -26.15 17.01
N LYS A 296 3.44 -26.21 17.18
CA LYS A 296 2.64 -25.09 17.65
C LYS A 296 2.90 -24.83 19.14
N GLY A 297 2.95 -23.56 19.53
CA GLY A 297 3.17 -23.15 20.91
C GLY A 297 3.47 -21.65 20.99
N ASN A 298 3.78 -21.16 22.20
CA ASN A 298 4.25 -19.79 22.41
C ASN A 298 5.50 -19.79 23.33
N PRO A 299 6.72 -19.91 22.77
CA PRO A 299 7.06 -19.79 21.35
C PRO A 299 6.71 -21.05 20.52
N PHE A 300 6.46 -20.88 19.22
CA PHE A 300 6.37 -21.99 18.29
C PHE A 300 7.77 -22.41 17.84
N ILE A 301 7.93 -23.66 17.40
CA ILE A 301 9.24 -24.20 17.03
C ILE A 301 9.23 -24.61 15.57
N LEU A 302 10.24 -24.15 14.84
CA LEU A 302 10.52 -24.54 13.45
C LEU A 302 11.70 -25.50 13.45
N THR A 303 11.47 -26.68 12.88
CA THR A 303 12.49 -27.72 12.67
C THR A 303 12.50 -28.14 11.21
N THR A 304 13.47 -28.98 10.83
CA THR A 304 13.53 -29.56 9.48
C THR A 304 13.31 -31.05 9.52
N ALA A 305 12.75 -31.59 8.43
CA ALA A 305 12.55 -33.02 8.24
C ALA A 305 13.85 -33.77 7.89
N GLU A 306 14.99 -33.09 7.75
CA GLU A 306 16.24 -33.72 7.32
C GLU A 306 16.89 -34.54 8.45
N PRO A 307 17.29 -35.81 8.21
CA PRO A 307 17.78 -36.71 9.26
C PRO A 307 18.98 -36.19 10.06
N ASN A 308 19.82 -35.35 9.45
CA ASN A 308 21.04 -34.83 10.05
C ASN A 308 20.93 -33.36 10.51
N SER A 309 19.77 -32.73 10.34
CA SER A 309 19.61 -31.33 10.71
C SER A 309 19.33 -31.16 12.21
N ARG A 310 20.15 -30.35 12.87
CA ARG A 310 19.93 -29.93 14.27
C ARG A 310 19.17 -28.61 14.38
N LEU A 311 18.61 -28.11 13.27
CA LEU A 311 17.95 -26.82 13.25
C LEU A 311 16.71 -26.85 14.16
N ASN A 312 16.75 -26.07 15.23
CA ASN A 312 15.64 -25.86 16.15
C ASN A 312 15.52 -24.37 16.43
N ILE A 313 14.59 -23.71 15.73
CA ILE A 313 14.39 -22.27 15.86
C ILE A 313 13.11 -22.05 16.67
N ARG A 314 13.24 -21.44 17.85
CA ARG A 314 12.08 -21.02 18.64
C ARG A 314 11.68 -19.61 18.24
N CYS A 315 10.45 -19.45 17.80
CA CYS A 315 9.94 -18.22 17.21
C CYS A 315 8.77 -17.65 18.02
N ARG A 316 8.73 -16.32 18.16
CA ARG A 316 7.64 -15.58 18.79
C ARG A 316 7.32 -14.33 17.98
N GLY A 317 6.02 -14.09 17.72
CA GLY A 317 5.57 -12.85 17.09
C GLY A 317 5.84 -11.65 17.98
N GLN A 318 5.85 -10.44 17.42
CA GLN A 318 6.09 -9.23 18.20
C GLN A 318 4.91 -8.93 19.14
N THR A 319 3.70 -9.16 18.67
CA THR A 319 2.46 -9.11 19.44
C THR A 319 1.74 -10.47 19.45
N PRO A 320 0.75 -10.68 20.33
CA PRO A 320 -0.09 -11.88 20.29
C PRO A 320 -0.82 -12.08 18.96
N GLU A 321 -1.25 -10.98 18.34
CA GLU A 321 -1.93 -11.02 17.04
C GLU A 321 -0.95 -11.38 15.92
N ASP A 322 0.24 -10.77 15.89
CA ASP A 322 1.27 -11.15 14.92
C ASP A 322 1.64 -12.63 15.07
N HIS A 323 1.76 -13.11 16.30
CA HIS A 323 2.08 -14.51 16.58
C HIS A 323 1.01 -15.46 16.02
N ARG A 324 -0.27 -15.08 16.14
CA ARG A 324 -1.39 -15.81 15.55
C ARG A 324 -1.32 -15.82 14.02
N ILE A 325 -1.04 -14.66 13.40
CA ILE A 325 -0.88 -14.52 11.95
C ILE A 325 0.27 -15.42 11.45
N TRP A 326 1.43 -15.41 12.11
CA TRP A 326 2.56 -16.29 11.76
C TRP A 326 2.17 -17.77 11.75
N LEU A 327 1.53 -18.25 12.83
CA LEU A 327 1.08 -19.64 12.93
C LEU A 327 0.06 -20.00 11.84
N GLU A 328 -0.91 -19.12 11.61
CA GLU A 328 -1.95 -19.31 10.59
C GLU A 328 -1.34 -19.43 9.19
N LYS A 329 -0.44 -18.50 8.82
CA LYS A 329 0.18 -18.49 7.49
C LYS A 329 1.08 -19.70 7.24
N ILE A 330 1.92 -20.07 8.21
CA ILE A 330 2.80 -21.25 8.08
C ILE A 330 1.94 -22.52 8.00
N GLN A 331 0.95 -22.66 8.88
CA GLN A 331 0.10 -23.84 8.91
C GLN A 331 -0.73 -23.99 7.63
N SER A 332 -1.29 -22.90 7.12
CA SER A 332 -2.05 -22.89 5.87
C SER A 332 -1.19 -23.41 4.70
N GLU A 333 0.05 -22.94 4.60
CA GLU A 333 0.95 -23.35 3.51
C GLU A 333 1.37 -24.82 3.65
N LEU A 334 1.74 -25.27 4.85
CA LEU A 334 2.09 -26.67 5.10
C LEU A 334 0.91 -27.62 4.80
N SER A 335 -0.32 -27.20 5.13
CA SER A 335 -1.52 -27.99 4.87
C SER A 335 -1.80 -28.10 3.37
N LEU A 336 -1.63 -27.00 2.62
CA LEU A 336 -1.78 -26.99 1.17
C LEU A 336 -0.76 -27.92 0.49
N GLN A 337 0.50 -27.92 0.97
CA GLN A 337 1.52 -28.83 0.44
C GLN A 337 1.20 -30.29 0.73
N ALA A 338 0.74 -30.61 1.95
CA ALA A 338 0.32 -31.96 2.30
C ALA A 338 -0.85 -32.45 1.42
N GLN A 339 -1.81 -31.57 1.14
CA GLN A 339 -2.93 -31.89 0.25
C GLN A 339 -2.46 -32.17 -1.18
N LEU A 340 -1.60 -31.30 -1.75
CA LEU A 340 -1.05 -31.50 -3.10
C LEU A 340 -0.23 -32.79 -3.21
N ILE A 341 0.53 -33.16 -2.17
CA ILE A 341 1.25 -34.43 -2.13
C ILE A 341 0.27 -35.61 -2.13
N ALA A 342 -0.79 -35.55 -1.30
CA ALA A 342 -1.80 -36.60 -1.23
C ALA A 342 -2.56 -36.77 -2.56
N GLU A 343 -2.84 -35.68 -3.27
CA GLU A 343 -3.46 -35.68 -4.61
C GLU A 343 -2.53 -36.27 -5.68
N LEU A 344 -1.21 -36.06 -5.58
CA LEU A 344 -0.24 -36.68 -6.49
C LEU A 344 -0.02 -38.17 -6.21
N GLU A 345 -0.12 -38.58 -4.94
CA GLU A 345 0.00 -39.98 -4.52
C GLU A 345 -1.26 -40.79 -4.85
N ASN A 346 -2.43 -40.13 -4.85
CA ASN A 346 -3.72 -40.71 -5.23
C ASN A 346 -4.43 -39.81 -6.25
N PRO A 347 -3.95 -39.76 -7.52
CA PRO A 347 -4.64 -39.01 -8.55
C PRO A 347 -6.02 -39.64 -8.74
N SER A 348 -7.09 -38.88 -8.49
CA SER A 348 -8.43 -39.32 -8.84
C SER A 348 -8.50 -39.56 -10.35
N ASP A 349 -9.00 -40.73 -10.77
CA ASP A 349 -9.24 -41.15 -12.17
C ASP A 349 -10.31 -40.29 -12.91
N SER A 350 -10.43 -38.99 -12.61
CA SER A 350 -11.47 -38.11 -13.13
C SER A 350 -11.07 -37.29 -14.36
N ASP A 351 -9.83 -37.38 -14.85
CA ASP A 351 -9.35 -36.57 -15.98
C ASP A 351 -9.15 -37.35 -17.30
N PHE A 352 -9.69 -38.57 -17.42
CA PHE A 352 -9.71 -39.35 -18.68
C PHE A 352 -11.12 -39.75 -19.12
N SER A 353 -12.08 -38.84 -19.03
CA SER A 353 -13.38 -39.02 -19.71
C SER A 353 -13.85 -37.75 -20.39
N GLU A 354 -13.06 -37.24 -21.34
CA GLU A 354 -13.56 -36.42 -22.47
C GLU A 354 -12.49 -36.43 -23.58
N PHE A 355 -12.52 -37.49 -24.39
CA PHE A 355 -12.02 -37.52 -25.77
C PHE A 355 -13.18 -37.91 -26.68
#